data_AF-A0A8J6R7Z8-F1
#
_entry.id   AF-A0A8J6R7Z8-F1
#
_cell.length_a   1.000
_cell.length_b   1.000
_cell.length_c   1.000
_cell.angle_alpha   90.00
_cell.angle_beta   90.00
_cell.angle_gamma   90.00
#
_symmetry.space_group_name_H-M   'P 1'
#
loop_
_entity.id
_entity.type
_entity.pdbx_description
1 polymer ?
#
loop_
_entity_poly.entity_id
_entity_poly.type
_entity_poly.pdbx_seq_one_letter_code
_entity_poly.pdbx_strand_id
1 'polypeptide(L)'
;MVATRTQQIIPAPVDTTSFGNVIKQAFLDMGFTLVDDYVSGDRFLVFSYTFDATKTYGTAFFRVRFYYGTYTVTQAVGTAWNASTKVLANEGTGSTFVNMLSSIELYVTTYVNGDRYRLLYLSQGNSNNNVVVLGFIRPSNKPSWWNENQSPYVFYPRNQSGLSLNSFYVPLPAVYTGLSEAVLELSATRMQNPNPITGKRDLISNLPIYSSLNNAVLGTLPEDISALYGSGTNKLDVVEVSETEKYEIIYGSAACIAIRIV
;
A
#
# COMPACT_ATOMS: atom_id res chain seq x y z
N MET A 1 5.70 17.20 3.55
CA MET A 1 4.31 17.56 3.19
C MET A 1 3.41 16.52 3.83
N VAL A 2 2.26 16.88 4.39
CA VAL A 2 1.31 15.93 4.99
C VAL A 2 0.45 15.30 3.90
N ALA A 3 0.02 14.05 4.06
CA ALA A 3 -0.88 13.38 3.12
C ALA A 3 -2.21 14.13 3.02
N THR A 4 -2.74 14.27 1.80
CA THR A 4 -4.17 14.56 1.64
C THR A 4 -4.94 13.29 1.97
N ARG A 5 -5.73 13.34 3.05
CA ARG A 5 -6.59 12.25 3.52
C ARG A 5 -8.03 12.50 3.09
N THR A 6 -8.66 11.53 2.44
CA THR A 6 -10.11 11.51 2.23
C THR A 6 -10.71 10.25 2.81
N GLN A 7 -11.95 10.32 3.29
CA GLN A 7 -12.66 9.19 3.83
C GLN A 7 -14.11 9.20 3.36
N GLN A 8 -14.57 8.04 2.91
CA GLN A 8 -15.95 7.78 2.53
C GLN A 8 -16.46 6.52 3.25
N ILE A 9 -17.74 6.54 3.60
CA ILE A 9 -18.44 5.38 4.15
C ILE A 9 -19.43 4.89 3.10
N ILE A 10 -19.40 3.58 2.81
CA ILE A 10 -20.36 2.90 1.96
C ILE A 10 -21.28 2.07 2.86
N PRO A 11 -22.57 2.41 2.95
CA PRO A 11 -23.52 1.66 3.76
C PRO A 11 -23.65 0.20 3.34
N ALA A 12 -23.97 -0.67 4.29
CA ALA A 12 -24.38 -2.04 4.00
C ALA A 12 -25.80 -2.08 3.38
N PRO A 13 -26.12 -3.08 2.55
CA PRO A 13 -25.24 -4.14 2.09
C PRO A 13 -24.28 -3.67 1.00
N VAL A 14 -23.02 -4.09 1.08
CA VAL A 14 -22.02 -3.84 0.04
C VAL A 14 -21.99 -5.05 -0.89
N ASP A 15 -22.59 -4.90 -2.08
CA ASP A 15 -22.53 -5.91 -3.12
C ASP A 15 -21.19 -5.85 -3.88
N THR A 16 -20.92 -6.88 -4.67
CA THR A 16 -19.66 -7.04 -5.39
C THR A 16 -19.44 -5.99 -6.49
N THR A 17 -20.53 -5.49 -7.10
CA THR A 17 -20.47 -4.45 -8.13
C THR A 17 -20.17 -3.10 -7.51
N SER A 18 -20.90 -2.73 -6.44
CA SER A 18 -20.67 -1.50 -5.69
C SER A 18 -19.27 -1.49 -5.07
N PHE A 19 -18.80 -2.62 -4.51
CA PHE A 19 -17.43 -2.74 -3.98
C PHE A 19 -16.36 -2.47 -5.05
N GLY A 20 -16.44 -3.13 -6.21
CA GLY A 20 -15.50 -2.90 -7.30
C GLY A 20 -15.54 -1.46 -7.85
N ASN A 21 -16.74 -0.87 -7.93
CA ASN A 21 -16.91 0.52 -8.38
C ASN A 21 -16.34 1.52 -7.38
N VAL A 22 -16.43 1.24 -6.08
CA VAL A 22 -15.85 2.07 -5.02
C VAL A 22 -14.33 2.06 -5.09
N ILE A 23 -13.71 0.88 -5.26
CA ILE A 23 -12.26 0.78 -5.48
C ILE A 23 -11.87 1.57 -6.73
N LYS A 24 -12.61 1.37 -7.82
CA LYS A 24 -12.37 2.08 -9.08
C LYS A 24 -12.40 3.58 -8.89
N GLN A 25 -13.44 4.11 -8.25
CA GLN A 25 -13.56 5.54 -8.01
C GLN A 25 -12.44 6.05 -7.12
N ALA A 26 -12.11 5.35 -6.03
CA ALA A 26 -11.01 5.74 -5.14
C ALA A 26 -9.65 5.81 -5.87
N PHE A 27 -9.36 4.87 -6.78
CA PHE A 27 -8.15 4.94 -7.61
C PHE A 27 -8.17 6.15 -8.55
N LEU A 28 -9.32 6.46 -9.17
CA LEU A 28 -9.46 7.65 -10.02
C LEU A 28 -9.30 8.95 -9.23
N ASP A 29 -9.86 9.04 -8.02
CA ASP A 29 -9.75 10.19 -7.14
C ASP A 29 -8.32 10.37 -6.62
N MET A 30 -7.59 9.26 -6.43
CA MET A 30 -6.15 9.25 -6.21
C MET A 30 -5.35 9.54 -7.49
N GLY A 31 -5.95 9.94 -8.61
CA GLY A 31 -5.23 10.36 -9.82
C GLY A 31 -4.63 9.23 -10.67
N PHE A 32 -5.04 7.98 -10.46
CA PHE A 32 -4.69 6.90 -11.39
C PHE A 32 -5.54 6.99 -12.66
N THR A 33 -5.01 6.47 -13.77
CA THR A 33 -5.75 6.32 -15.02
C THR A 33 -6.26 4.89 -15.17
N LEU A 34 -7.56 4.69 -15.36
CA LEU A 34 -8.11 3.38 -15.69
C LEU A 34 -7.66 2.96 -17.11
N VAL A 35 -7.07 1.78 -17.21
CA VAL A 35 -6.57 1.18 -18.46
C VAL A 35 -7.50 0.07 -18.95
N ASP A 36 -8.06 -0.72 -18.04
CA ASP A 36 -8.91 -1.87 -18.36
C ASP A 36 -9.87 -2.16 -17.21
N ASP A 37 -11.08 -2.64 -17.53
CA ASP A 37 -12.11 -3.09 -16.58
C ASP A 37 -12.82 -4.26 -17.23
N TYR A 38 -12.51 -5.48 -16.79
CA TYR A 38 -13.00 -6.69 -17.44
C TYR A 38 -13.37 -7.77 -16.44
N VAL A 39 -14.22 -8.70 -16.90
CA VAL A 39 -14.69 -9.85 -16.12
C VAL A 39 -14.23 -11.14 -16.79
N SER A 40 -13.61 -12.02 -16.01
CA SER A 40 -13.18 -13.35 -16.46
C SER A 40 -13.29 -14.32 -15.27
N GLY A 41 -14.53 -14.62 -14.87
CA GLY A 41 -14.83 -15.34 -13.63
C GLY A 41 -14.79 -14.42 -12.40
N ASP A 42 -13.80 -13.53 -12.33
CA ASP A 42 -13.64 -12.44 -11.36
C ASP A 42 -13.64 -11.08 -12.05
N ARG A 43 -13.76 -9.98 -11.29
CA ARG A 43 -13.58 -8.63 -11.82
C ARG A 43 -12.12 -8.21 -11.70
N PHE A 44 -11.59 -7.64 -12.78
CA PHE A 44 -10.25 -7.09 -12.84
C PHE A 44 -10.32 -5.63 -13.21
N LEU A 45 -9.67 -4.80 -12.40
CA LEU A 45 -9.47 -3.38 -12.65
C LEU A 45 -7.98 -3.18 -12.88
N VAL A 46 -7.62 -2.58 -14.01
CA VAL A 46 -6.23 -2.25 -14.32
C VAL A 46 -6.09 -0.75 -14.40
N PHE A 47 -5.20 -0.23 -13.58
CA PHE A 47 -4.88 1.19 -13.53
C PHE A 47 -3.44 1.42 -13.97
N SER A 48 -3.13 2.63 -14.40
CA SER A 48 -1.76 3.10 -14.58
C SER A 48 -1.53 4.37 -13.77
N TYR A 49 -0.29 4.56 -13.34
CA TYR A 49 0.17 5.80 -12.74
C TYR A 49 1.55 6.14 -13.29
N THR A 50 1.70 7.36 -13.79
CA THR A 50 2.96 7.88 -14.33
C THR A 50 3.59 8.81 -13.31
N PHE A 51 4.73 8.41 -12.79
CA PHE A 51 5.53 9.18 -11.83
C PHE A 51 6.67 9.97 -12.49
N ASP A 52 7.14 9.54 -13.67
CA ASP A 52 8.07 10.31 -14.49
C ASP A 52 7.91 9.93 -15.97
N ALA A 53 7.16 10.72 -16.73
CA ALA A 53 6.89 10.43 -18.14
C ALA A 53 8.15 10.43 -19.03
N THR A 54 9.30 10.88 -18.53
CA THR A 54 10.58 10.91 -19.27
C THR A 54 11.36 9.60 -19.16
N LYS A 55 10.90 8.64 -18.34
CA LYS A 55 11.61 7.38 -18.06
C LYS A 55 10.90 6.17 -18.63
N THR A 56 11.67 5.17 -19.08
CA THR A 56 11.13 3.90 -19.62
C THR A 56 10.24 3.18 -18.61
N TYR A 57 10.65 3.12 -17.35
CA TYR A 57 9.86 2.58 -16.25
C TYR A 57 9.35 3.70 -15.35
N GLY A 58 8.93 4.81 -15.97
CA GLY A 58 8.30 5.96 -15.35
C GLY A 58 6.80 5.81 -15.07
N THR A 59 6.22 4.71 -15.55
CA THR A 59 4.81 4.36 -15.39
C THR A 59 4.70 2.95 -14.82
N ALA A 60 3.82 2.78 -13.84
CA ALA A 60 3.48 1.47 -13.27
C ALA A 60 2.01 1.14 -13.57
N PHE A 61 1.73 -0.15 -13.76
CA PHE A 61 0.40 -0.69 -14.00
C PHE A 61 -0.02 -1.53 -12.81
N PHE A 62 -1.19 -1.23 -12.25
CA PHE A 62 -1.74 -1.84 -11.04
C PHE A 62 -2.95 -2.67 -11.45
N ARG A 63 -2.86 -3.99 -11.31
CA ARG A 63 -3.99 -4.89 -11.49
C ARG A 63 -4.58 -5.20 -10.12
N VAL A 64 -5.82 -4.77 -9.91
CA VAL A 64 -6.63 -5.14 -8.76
C VAL A 64 -7.63 -6.19 -9.22
N ARG A 65 -7.56 -7.39 -8.65
CA ARG A 65 -8.55 -8.45 -8.88
C ARG A 65 -9.45 -8.54 -7.65
N PHE A 66 -10.74 -8.62 -7.93
CA PHE A 66 -11.76 -8.82 -6.93
C PHE A 66 -12.46 -10.15 -7.18
N TYR A 67 -12.40 -11.03 -6.18
CA TYR A 67 -12.98 -12.37 -6.26
C TYR A 67 -14.47 -12.31 -5.95
N TYR A 68 -15.29 -12.72 -6.91
CA TYR A 68 -16.73 -12.80 -6.67
C TYR A 68 -17.02 -13.91 -5.66
N GLY A 69 -17.89 -13.64 -4.68
CA GLY A 69 -18.34 -14.61 -3.66
C GLY A 69 -17.49 -14.67 -2.39
N THR A 70 -16.17 -14.50 -2.47
CA THR A 70 -15.31 -14.46 -1.27
C THR A 70 -14.97 -13.04 -0.83
N TYR A 71 -15.22 -12.03 -1.66
CA TYR A 71 -14.84 -10.63 -1.42
C TYR A 71 -13.34 -10.47 -1.08
N THR A 72 -12.52 -11.37 -1.61
CA THR A 72 -11.06 -11.29 -1.54
C THR A 72 -10.60 -10.24 -2.54
N VAL A 73 -9.59 -9.45 -2.17
CA VAL A 73 -8.94 -8.51 -3.09
C VAL A 73 -7.50 -8.92 -3.27
N THR A 74 -7.01 -8.94 -4.51
CA THR A 74 -5.58 -9.05 -4.77
C THR A 74 -5.08 -7.84 -5.55
N GLN A 75 -3.83 -7.48 -5.30
CA GLN A 75 -3.10 -6.49 -6.07
C GLN A 75 -1.84 -7.11 -6.65
N ALA A 76 -1.58 -6.82 -7.92
CA ALA A 76 -0.28 -7.02 -8.52
C ALA A 76 0.13 -5.76 -9.29
N VAL A 77 1.43 -5.53 -9.42
CA VAL A 77 1.97 -4.36 -10.09
C VAL A 77 3.01 -4.79 -11.12
N GLY A 78 3.00 -4.15 -12.29
CA GLY A 78 3.88 -4.49 -13.41
C GLY A 78 4.22 -3.27 -14.25
N THR A 79 5.10 -3.46 -15.23
CA THR A 79 5.68 -2.35 -16.01
C THR A 79 4.94 -2.02 -17.29
N ALA A 80 4.11 -2.94 -17.77
CA ALA A 80 3.28 -2.74 -18.96
C ALA A 80 2.03 -3.60 -18.90
N TRP A 81 0.96 -3.16 -19.56
CA TRP A 81 -0.29 -3.91 -19.70
C TRP A 81 -0.62 -4.16 -21.17
N ASN A 82 -0.91 -5.41 -21.51
CA ASN A 82 -1.47 -5.76 -22.81
C ASN A 82 -2.98 -6.01 -22.69
N ALA A 83 -3.79 -5.06 -23.14
CA ALA A 83 -5.25 -5.12 -23.03
C ALA A 83 -5.89 -6.23 -23.89
N SER A 84 -5.21 -6.70 -24.93
CA SER A 84 -5.72 -7.79 -25.80
C SER A 84 -5.49 -9.16 -25.16
N THR A 85 -4.29 -9.40 -24.61
CA THR A 85 -3.95 -10.68 -23.97
C THR A 85 -4.26 -10.73 -22.48
N LYS A 86 -4.63 -9.59 -21.88
CA LYS A 86 -4.86 -9.43 -20.43
C LYS A 86 -3.64 -9.82 -19.58
N VAL A 87 -2.45 -9.54 -20.11
CA VAL A 87 -1.17 -9.87 -19.45
C VAL A 87 -0.51 -8.61 -18.90
N LEU A 88 -0.09 -8.70 -17.63
CA LEU A 88 0.73 -7.71 -16.95
C LEU A 88 2.20 -8.13 -17.09
N ALA A 89 3.00 -7.33 -17.79
CA ALA A 89 4.41 -7.61 -18.00
C ALA A 89 5.20 -7.29 -16.72
N ASN A 90 6.23 -8.11 -16.43
CA ASN A 90 7.14 -7.88 -15.30
C ASN A 90 6.39 -7.79 -13.96
N GLU A 91 5.31 -8.57 -13.87
CA GLU A 91 4.43 -8.64 -12.71
C GLU A 91 5.22 -9.07 -11.46
N GLY A 92 5.14 -8.23 -10.42
CA GLY A 92 5.62 -8.56 -9.09
C GLY A 92 4.78 -9.65 -8.43
N THR A 93 5.20 -10.11 -7.24
CA THR A 93 4.42 -11.10 -6.50
C THR A 93 3.06 -10.50 -6.10
N GLY A 94 1.96 -11.15 -6.47
CA GLY A 94 0.63 -10.71 -6.06
C GLY A 94 0.45 -10.68 -4.55
N SER A 95 -0.21 -9.65 -4.04
CA SER A 95 -0.61 -9.52 -2.64
C SER A 95 -2.08 -9.89 -2.52
N THR A 96 -2.44 -10.72 -1.54
CA THR A 96 -3.84 -11.16 -1.28
C THR A 96 -4.33 -10.62 0.05
N PHE A 97 -5.50 -9.99 0.04
CA PHE A 97 -6.14 -9.40 1.19
C PHE A 97 -7.51 -10.05 1.43
N VAL A 98 -7.87 -10.18 2.71
CA VAL A 98 -8.89 -11.09 3.27
C VAL A 98 -10.32 -10.73 2.85
N ASN A 99 -11.23 -11.68 3.09
CA ASN A 99 -12.65 -11.69 2.73
C ASN A 99 -13.45 -10.58 3.43
N MET A 100 -13.77 -9.54 2.68
CA MET A 100 -14.70 -8.50 3.13
C MET A 100 -16.12 -9.09 3.30
N LEU A 101 -16.96 -8.47 4.11
CA LEU A 101 -18.31 -8.95 4.44
C LEU A 101 -19.37 -8.00 3.89
N SER A 102 -20.32 -8.52 3.12
CA SER A 102 -21.37 -7.69 2.51
C SER A 102 -22.30 -7.02 3.52
N SER A 103 -22.48 -7.63 4.70
CA SER A 103 -23.39 -7.16 5.74
C SER A 103 -22.82 -6.04 6.61
N ILE A 104 -21.58 -5.59 6.36
CA ILE A 104 -20.91 -4.57 7.15
C ILE A 104 -20.59 -3.37 6.25
N GLU A 105 -20.78 -2.17 6.77
CA GLU A 105 -20.39 -0.95 6.08
C GLU A 105 -18.89 -0.94 5.75
N LEU A 106 -18.53 -0.31 4.64
CA LEU A 106 -17.16 -0.20 4.16
C LEU A 106 -16.63 1.21 4.36
N TYR A 107 -15.53 1.32 5.08
CA TYR A 107 -14.74 2.54 5.21
C TYR A 107 -13.67 2.55 4.12
N VAL A 108 -13.69 3.58 3.30
CA VAL A 108 -12.79 3.80 2.16
C VAL A 108 -11.97 5.02 2.49
N THR A 109 -10.69 4.83 2.82
CA THR A 109 -9.79 5.93 3.19
C THR A 109 -8.66 6.00 2.19
N THR A 110 -8.40 7.17 1.62
CA THR A 110 -7.26 7.38 0.73
C THR A 110 -6.25 8.32 1.37
N TYR A 111 -4.96 8.08 1.10
CA TYR A 111 -3.86 8.92 1.50
C TYR A 111 -3.00 9.21 0.29
N VAL A 112 -2.87 10.50 -0.07
CA VAL A 112 -2.12 10.95 -1.24
C VAL A 112 -1.07 11.96 -0.81
N ASN A 113 0.21 11.67 -1.09
CA ASN A 113 1.30 12.62 -0.91
C ASN A 113 2.10 12.77 -2.21
N GLY A 114 1.64 13.70 -3.06
CA GLY A 114 2.27 13.99 -4.35
C GLY A 114 2.60 12.71 -5.13
N ASP A 115 3.87 12.56 -5.49
CA ASP A 115 4.41 11.37 -6.16
C ASP A 115 5.11 10.39 -5.21
N ARG A 116 5.05 10.60 -3.89
CA ARG A 116 5.70 9.72 -2.91
C ARG A 116 4.86 8.51 -2.57
N TYR A 117 3.56 8.66 -2.37
CA TYR A 117 2.69 7.50 -2.20
C TYR A 117 1.24 7.86 -2.46
N ARG A 118 0.48 6.83 -2.80
CA ARG A 118 -0.97 6.85 -2.99
C ARG A 118 -1.50 5.54 -2.46
N LEU A 119 -2.14 5.58 -1.30
CA LEU A 119 -2.60 4.41 -0.59
C LEU A 119 -4.11 4.44 -0.45
N LEU A 120 -4.76 3.34 -0.80
CA LEU A 120 -6.16 3.08 -0.53
C LEU A 120 -6.27 2.05 0.59
N TYR A 121 -6.92 2.46 1.66
CA TYR A 121 -7.22 1.63 2.81
C TYR A 121 -8.72 1.35 2.87
N LEU A 122 -9.07 0.07 2.76
CA LEU A 122 -10.44 -0.41 2.92
C LEU A 122 -10.55 -1.12 4.26
N SER A 123 -11.56 -0.81 5.04
CA SER A 123 -11.84 -1.57 6.26
C SER A 123 -13.32 -1.72 6.57
N GLN A 124 -13.64 -2.79 7.31
CA GLN A 124 -15.00 -3.06 7.76
C GLN A 124 -15.04 -3.48 9.23
N GLY A 125 -16.11 -3.06 9.90
CA GLY A 125 -16.42 -3.43 11.28
C GLY A 125 -15.31 -3.08 12.27
N ASN A 126 -15.29 -3.75 13.42
CA ASN A 126 -14.29 -3.49 14.47
C ASN A 126 -13.13 -4.50 14.46
N SER A 127 -13.15 -5.50 13.56
CA SER A 127 -12.05 -6.46 13.46
C SER A 127 -10.89 -5.91 12.63
N ASN A 128 -9.67 -6.28 13.00
CA ASN A 128 -8.48 -5.99 12.20
C ASN A 128 -8.28 -6.98 11.05
N ASN A 129 -9.16 -7.99 10.93
CA ASN A 129 -9.02 -9.00 9.88
C ASN A 129 -9.59 -8.54 8.53
N ASN A 130 -10.51 -7.56 8.54
CA ASN A 130 -11.23 -7.09 7.35
C ASN A 130 -10.61 -5.79 6.86
N VAL A 131 -9.37 -5.89 6.42
CA VAL A 131 -8.53 -4.76 6.00
C VAL A 131 -7.86 -5.08 4.67
N VAL A 132 -7.91 -4.13 3.74
CA VAL A 132 -7.19 -4.16 2.47
C VAL A 132 -6.36 -2.89 2.35
N VAL A 133 -5.08 -3.03 1.99
CA VAL A 133 -4.20 -1.89 1.70
C VAL A 133 -3.70 -2.01 0.27
N LEU A 134 -4.13 -1.07 -0.57
CA LEU A 134 -3.80 -1.03 -2.00
C LEU A 134 -3.02 0.24 -2.34
N GLY A 135 -2.42 0.26 -3.52
CA GLY A 135 -1.71 1.42 -4.06
C GLY A 135 -0.20 1.24 -4.02
N PHE A 136 0.55 2.33 -3.81
CA PHE A 136 2.01 2.30 -3.86
C PHE A 136 2.70 3.26 -2.90
N ILE A 137 3.97 2.98 -2.65
CA ILE A 137 4.95 3.80 -1.95
C ILE A 137 6.21 3.91 -2.82
N ARG A 138 6.68 5.13 -3.05
CA ARG A 138 7.99 5.47 -3.60
C ARG A 138 8.86 5.93 -2.43
N PRO A 139 9.96 5.23 -2.15
CA PRO A 139 10.83 5.57 -1.02
C PRO A 139 11.37 6.98 -1.17
N SER A 140 11.60 7.62 -0.03
CA SER A 140 12.44 8.81 0.04
C SER A 140 13.91 8.43 -0.04
N ASN A 141 14.74 9.38 -0.45
CA ASN A 141 16.19 9.21 -0.59
C ASN A 141 16.58 8.10 -1.56
N LYS A 142 15.97 8.10 -2.76
CA LYS A 142 16.37 7.22 -3.87
C LYS A 142 17.89 7.31 -4.09
N PRO A 143 18.62 6.19 -4.06
CA PRO A 143 20.05 6.21 -4.34
C PRO A 143 20.33 6.77 -5.74
N SER A 144 21.40 7.55 -5.89
CA SER A 144 21.76 8.20 -7.17
C SER A 144 22.02 7.21 -8.31
N TRP A 145 22.38 5.98 -7.97
CA TRP A 145 22.59 4.90 -8.94
C TRP A 145 21.27 4.27 -9.42
N TRP A 146 20.12 4.49 -8.75
CA TRP A 146 18.84 3.92 -9.17
C TRP A 146 18.23 4.72 -10.33
N ASN A 147 18.23 4.10 -11.50
CA ASN A 147 17.72 4.70 -12.74
C ASN A 147 16.39 4.07 -13.16
N GLU A 148 15.34 4.88 -13.26
CA GLU A 148 14.01 4.46 -13.71
C GLU A 148 13.95 4.19 -15.23
N ASN A 149 15.04 4.37 -15.97
CA ASN A 149 15.19 3.78 -17.31
C ASN A 149 15.54 2.28 -17.27
N GLN A 150 16.01 1.78 -16.12
CA GLN A 150 16.45 0.38 -15.96
C GLN A 150 15.52 -0.43 -15.06
N SER A 151 14.95 0.17 -14.01
CA SER A 151 14.00 -0.49 -13.12
C SER A 151 13.02 0.51 -12.49
N PRO A 152 11.73 0.18 -12.36
CA PRO A 152 10.79 1.00 -11.59
C PRO A 152 11.31 1.24 -10.16
N TYR A 153 11.08 2.43 -9.61
CA TYR A 153 11.36 2.73 -8.20
C TYR A 153 10.07 2.98 -7.43
N VAL A 154 9.29 1.92 -7.26
CA VAL A 154 8.01 1.95 -6.59
C VAL A 154 7.71 0.58 -5.98
N PHE A 155 7.00 0.57 -4.86
CA PHE A 155 6.76 -0.60 -4.01
C PHE A 155 5.29 -0.58 -3.60
N TYR A 156 4.75 -1.73 -3.20
CA TYR A 156 3.35 -1.81 -2.78
C TYR A 156 3.18 -2.72 -1.56
N PRO A 157 2.17 -2.46 -0.71
CA PRO A 157 1.90 -3.30 0.46
C PRO A 157 1.73 -4.77 0.11
N ARG A 158 2.44 -5.63 0.83
CA ARG A 158 2.33 -7.09 0.75
C ARG A 158 1.29 -7.64 1.73
N ASN A 159 1.15 -6.99 2.88
CA ASN A 159 0.29 -7.42 3.97
C ASN A 159 -0.57 -6.25 4.49
N GLN A 160 -1.51 -6.57 5.39
CA GLN A 160 -2.46 -5.61 5.94
C GLN A 160 -1.82 -4.59 6.87
N SER A 161 -0.70 -4.93 7.51
CA SER A 161 0.03 -4.02 8.40
C SER A 161 0.83 -2.96 7.63
N GLY A 162 1.09 -3.17 6.34
CA GLY A 162 1.89 -2.28 5.50
C GLY A 162 3.39 -2.31 5.78
N LEU A 163 3.85 -3.13 6.73
CA LEU A 163 5.28 -3.27 7.10
C LEU A 163 6.06 -4.22 6.19
N SER A 164 5.38 -4.97 5.33
CA SER A 164 6.01 -5.72 4.25
C SER A 164 5.60 -5.14 2.91
N LEU A 165 6.56 -5.00 2.01
CA LEU A 165 6.35 -4.48 0.66
C LEU A 165 6.73 -5.52 -0.39
N ASN A 166 6.16 -5.36 -1.57
CA ASN A 166 6.56 -6.07 -2.78
C ASN A 166 7.01 -5.05 -3.83
N SER A 167 7.79 -5.53 -4.79
CA SER A 167 8.23 -4.79 -5.96
C SER A 167 8.06 -5.60 -7.25
N PHE A 168 8.53 -5.03 -8.35
CA PHE A 168 8.40 -5.51 -9.71
C PHE A 168 9.39 -6.64 -10.00
N TYR A 169 9.07 -7.47 -11.00
CA TYR A 169 10.04 -8.38 -11.57
C TYR A 169 10.63 -7.79 -12.85
N VAL A 170 11.85 -7.26 -12.83
CA VAL A 170 12.48 -6.79 -14.08
C VAL A 170 13.42 -7.86 -14.64
N PRO A 171 13.29 -8.25 -15.92
CA PRO A 171 14.21 -9.18 -16.57
C PRO A 171 15.61 -8.56 -16.75
N LEU A 172 16.63 -9.42 -16.78
CA LEU A 172 18.04 -9.01 -16.90
C LEU A 172 18.31 -8.18 -18.17
N PRO A 173 19.26 -7.22 -18.12
CA PRO A 173 20.20 -6.92 -17.04
C PRO A 173 19.68 -5.81 -16.10
N ALA A 174 18.55 -6.05 -15.42
CA ALA A 174 18.18 -5.27 -14.25
C ALA A 174 19.11 -5.58 -13.08
N VAL A 175 19.49 -4.54 -12.33
CA VAL A 175 20.40 -4.63 -11.17
C VAL A 175 19.80 -5.53 -10.07
N TYR A 176 18.47 -5.72 -10.04
CA TYR A 176 17.78 -6.57 -9.08
C TYR A 176 16.61 -7.31 -9.75
N THR A 177 16.51 -8.63 -9.52
CA THR A 177 15.38 -9.46 -9.98
C THR A 177 14.51 -9.87 -8.79
N GLY A 178 13.19 -9.70 -8.87
CA GLY A 178 12.23 -10.32 -7.95
C GLY A 178 12.44 -9.96 -6.48
N LEU A 179 12.41 -8.66 -6.17
CA LEU A 179 12.56 -8.20 -4.80
C LEU A 179 11.22 -8.32 -4.05
N SER A 180 11.24 -9.04 -2.93
CA SER A 180 10.21 -8.98 -1.89
C SER A 180 10.84 -8.23 -0.73
N GLU A 181 10.56 -6.94 -0.59
CA GLU A 181 11.24 -6.09 0.37
C GLU A 181 10.56 -6.08 1.73
N ALA A 182 11.32 -6.44 2.76
CA ALA A 182 10.93 -6.12 4.12
C ALA A 182 11.28 -4.65 4.40
N VAL A 183 10.30 -3.86 4.83
CA VAL A 183 10.62 -2.78 5.76
C VAL A 183 11.01 -3.49 7.04
N LEU A 184 12.08 -3.06 7.73
CA LEU A 184 12.53 -3.75 8.94
C LEU A 184 11.36 -3.90 9.93
N GLU A 185 10.81 -5.10 10.04
CA GLU A 185 9.94 -5.47 11.14
C GLU A 185 10.86 -5.61 12.35
N LEU A 186 11.14 -4.50 13.05
CA LEU A 186 11.53 -4.63 14.46
C LEU A 186 10.41 -5.46 15.07
N SER A 187 10.74 -6.64 15.59
CA SER A 187 9.69 -7.60 15.91
C SER A 187 8.72 -6.95 16.88
N ALA A 188 7.42 -7.00 16.56
CA ALA A 188 6.38 -6.41 17.41
C ALA A 188 6.56 -6.86 18.88
N THR A 189 7.01 -8.10 19.07
CA THR A 189 7.33 -8.70 20.37
C THR A 189 8.38 -7.94 21.20
N ARG A 190 9.27 -7.17 20.58
CA ARG A 190 10.32 -6.40 21.27
C ARG A 190 9.90 -4.98 21.63
N MET A 191 8.90 -4.42 20.94
CA MET A 191 8.45 -3.02 21.12
C MET A 191 6.93 -2.93 21.38
N GLN A 192 6.33 -4.00 21.88
CA GLN A 192 4.88 -4.10 22.11
C GLN A 192 4.38 -3.26 23.29
N ASN A 193 5.27 -2.95 24.23
CA ASN A 193 4.92 -2.22 25.43
C ASN A 193 5.15 -0.72 25.23
N PRO A 194 4.35 0.14 25.87
CA PRO A 194 4.65 1.56 25.91
C PRO A 194 6.06 1.80 26.40
N ASN A 195 6.73 2.79 25.79
CA ASN A 195 8.06 3.21 26.16
C ASN A 195 8.08 3.56 27.66
N PRO A 196 8.95 2.95 28.48
CA PRO A 196 8.91 3.10 29.93
C PRO A 196 9.27 4.52 30.40
N ILE A 197 9.91 5.33 29.55
CA ILE A 197 10.30 6.71 29.86
C ILE A 197 9.14 7.67 29.56
N THR A 198 8.51 7.52 28.40
CA THR A 198 7.48 8.47 27.94
C THR A 198 6.06 8.03 28.28
N GLY A 199 5.85 6.74 28.61
CA GLY A 199 4.53 6.13 28.74
C GLY A 199 3.73 6.07 27.43
N LYS A 200 4.35 6.41 26.30
CA LYS A 200 3.72 6.49 24.98
C LYS A 200 4.14 5.31 24.09
N ARG A 201 3.40 5.09 23.01
CA ARG A 201 3.77 4.15 21.94
C ARG A 201 4.95 4.70 21.15
N ASP A 202 5.77 3.81 20.62
CA ASP A 202 6.91 4.22 19.79
C ASP A 202 6.48 4.38 18.33
N LEU A 203 6.93 5.46 17.70
CA LEU A 203 6.80 5.72 16.28
C LEU A 203 8.19 5.89 15.69
N ILE A 204 8.47 5.16 14.61
CA ILE A 204 9.76 5.17 13.93
C ILE A 204 9.55 5.52 12.46
N SER A 205 9.97 6.73 12.07
CA SER A 205 9.92 7.22 10.69
C SER A 205 11.19 6.86 9.91
N ASN A 206 11.20 7.12 8.59
CA ASN A 206 12.35 6.90 7.70
C ASN A 206 12.87 5.45 7.73
N LEU A 207 11.97 4.48 7.83
CA LEU A 207 12.38 3.08 7.93
C LEU A 207 13.09 2.63 6.66
N PRO A 208 14.26 1.98 6.78
CA PRO A 208 14.98 1.46 5.62
C PRO A 208 14.20 0.34 4.95
N ILE A 209 14.21 0.37 3.62
CA ILE A 209 13.70 -0.70 2.76
C ILE A 209 14.87 -1.53 2.28
N TYR A 210 14.80 -2.84 2.48
CA TYR A 210 15.87 -3.76 2.13
C TYR A 210 15.51 -4.65 0.95
N SER A 211 16.48 -4.88 0.07
CA SER A 211 16.36 -5.95 -0.92
C SER A 211 16.42 -7.32 -0.24
N SER A 212 15.55 -8.25 -0.62
CA SER A 212 15.60 -9.64 -0.12
C SER A 212 16.85 -10.41 -0.49
N LEU A 213 17.54 -10.03 -1.58
CA LEU A 213 18.66 -10.81 -2.13
C LEU A 213 19.95 -10.68 -1.32
N ASN A 214 20.30 -9.46 -0.93
CA ASN A 214 21.58 -9.18 -0.24
C ASN A 214 21.43 -8.20 0.93
N ASN A 215 20.19 -7.90 1.37
CA ASN A 215 19.89 -6.93 2.42
C ASN A 215 20.53 -5.54 2.18
N ALA A 216 20.72 -5.14 0.92
CA ALA A 216 21.11 -3.76 0.61
C ALA A 216 19.95 -2.80 0.93
N VAL A 217 20.29 -1.65 1.52
CA VAL A 217 19.35 -0.57 1.73
C VAL A 217 19.04 0.09 0.39
N LEU A 218 17.78 0.01 -0.03
CA LEU A 218 17.31 0.55 -1.31
C LEU A 218 16.80 1.98 -1.20
N GLY A 219 16.56 2.45 0.03
CA GLY A 219 16.00 3.75 0.34
C GLY A 219 15.33 3.71 1.71
N THR A 220 14.61 4.77 2.05
CA THR A 220 13.82 4.85 3.28
C THR A 220 12.36 5.12 2.96
N LEU A 221 11.43 4.67 3.78
CA LEU A 221 10.05 5.15 3.69
C LEU A 221 10.01 6.68 3.78
N PRO A 222 9.03 7.33 3.13
CA PRO A 222 8.73 8.74 3.36
C PRO A 222 8.59 9.06 4.86
N GLU A 223 9.04 10.25 5.27
CA GLU A 223 9.07 10.67 6.68
C GLU A 223 7.68 10.70 7.34
N ASP A 224 6.64 10.78 6.51
CA ASP A 224 5.24 10.81 6.91
C ASP A 224 4.59 9.42 6.92
N ILE A 225 5.36 8.36 6.63
CA ILE A 225 4.99 6.97 6.92
C ILE A 225 5.94 6.45 8.00
N SER A 226 5.37 6.12 9.14
CA SER A 226 6.11 5.60 10.31
C SER A 226 5.68 4.19 10.64
N ALA A 227 6.56 3.36 11.20
CA ALA A 227 6.12 2.17 11.91
C ALA A 227 5.70 2.58 13.32
N LEU A 228 4.48 2.20 13.67
CA LEU A 228 4.02 2.20 15.04
C LEU A 228 4.36 0.86 15.68
N TYR A 229 4.88 0.92 16.91
CA TYR A 229 5.00 -0.23 17.79
C TYR A 229 4.25 0.02 19.10
N GLY A 230 3.33 -0.88 19.42
CA GLY A 230 2.55 -0.80 20.66
C GLY A 230 1.28 -1.66 20.64
N SER A 231 0.98 -2.31 21.76
CA SER A 231 -0.23 -3.09 21.95
C SER A 231 -1.48 -2.22 22.15
N GLY A 232 -2.66 -2.82 21.97
CA GLY A 232 -3.95 -2.17 22.23
C GLY A 232 -4.28 -1.01 21.28
N THR A 233 -3.79 -1.08 20.05
CA THR A 233 -4.08 -0.10 18.99
C THR A 233 -5.27 -0.55 18.17
N ASN A 234 -6.16 0.38 17.85
CA ASN A 234 -7.21 0.16 16.86
C ASN A 234 -6.83 0.83 15.53
N LYS A 235 -7.44 0.36 14.45
CA LYS A 235 -7.39 1.07 13.17
C LYS A 235 -8.05 2.45 13.32
N LEU A 236 -7.50 3.44 12.64
CA LEU A 236 -7.87 4.85 12.66
C LEU A 236 -7.67 5.56 14.02
N ASP A 237 -7.04 4.90 15.00
CA ASP A 237 -6.55 5.59 16.20
C ASP A 237 -5.50 6.64 15.79
N VAL A 238 -5.50 7.77 16.49
CA VAL A 238 -4.52 8.83 16.27
C VAL A 238 -3.48 8.80 17.38
N VAL A 239 -2.21 8.79 16.98
CA VAL A 239 -1.06 8.95 17.87
C VAL A 239 -0.53 10.38 17.74
N GLU A 240 -0.58 11.11 18.85
CA GLU A 240 -0.11 12.47 18.94
C GLU A 240 1.33 12.51 19.46
N VAL A 241 2.25 12.91 18.59
CA VAL A 241 3.66 13.14 18.94
C VAL A 241 3.82 14.56 19.48
N SER A 242 3.21 15.54 18.80
CA SER A 242 3.11 16.94 19.22
C SER A 242 1.82 17.58 18.68
N GLU A 243 1.55 18.83 19.06
CA GLU A 243 0.39 19.59 18.55
C GLU A 243 0.37 19.70 17.01
N THR A 244 1.56 19.69 16.40
CA THR A 244 1.78 19.83 14.96
C THR A 244 2.17 18.52 14.28
N GLU A 245 2.11 17.39 14.99
CA GLU A 245 2.53 16.11 14.46
C GLU A 245 1.66 14.97 14.99
N LYS A 246 0.77 14.47 14.11
CA LYS A 246 -0.17 13.40 14.42
C LYS A 246 -0.14 12.32 13.35
N TYR A 247 -0.16 11.07 13.78
CA TYR A 247 -0.17 9.91 12.89
C TYR A 247 -1.44 9.09 13.09
N GLU A 248 -2.10 8.73 12.01
CA GLU A 248 -3.23 7.82 12.01
C GLU A 248 -2.76 6.38 11.78
N ILE A 249 -3.22 5.48 12.64
CA ILE A 249 -2.88 4.06 12.60
C ILE A 249 -3.73 3.40 11.53
N ILE A 250 -3.13 2.80 10.51
CA ILE A 250 -3.94 2.15 9.48
C ILE A 250 -4.30 0.72 9.85
N TYR A 251 -3.66 0.06 10.81
CA TYR A 251 -3.99 -1.33 11.13
C TYR A 251 -3.87 -1.60 12.63
N GLY A 252 -4.91 -2.16 13.25
CA GLY A 252 -4.91 -2.42 14.69
C GLY A 252 -4.07 -3.64 15.06
N SER A 253 -2.75 -3.50 15.07
CA SER A 253 -1.86 -4.53 15.58
C SER A 253 -0.69 -3.92 16.31
N ALA A 254 0.02 -4.79 17.02
CA ALA A 254 1.21 -4.42 17.76
C ALA A 254 2.34 -3.79 16.90
N ALA A 255 2.30 -4.00 15.59
CA ALA A 255 3.23 -3.39 14.64
C ALA A 255 2.53 -3.16 13.29
N CYS A 256 2.45 -1.90 12.89
CA CYS A 256 1.82 -1.49 11.63
C CYS A 256 2.41 -0.17 11.14
N ILE A 257 2.09 0.21 9.91
CA ILE A 257 2.35 1.58 9.46
C ILE A 257 1.31 2.55 10.03
N ALA A 258 1.76 3.76 10.31
CA ALA A 258 0.95 4.90 10.66
C ALA A 258 1.32 6.07 9.73
N ILE A 259 0.31 6.81 9.27
CA ILE A 259 0.47 7.86 8.25
C ILE A 259 0.25 9.22 8.92
N ARG A 260 1.13 10.18 8.66
CA ARG A 260 1.01 11.52 9.21
C ARG A 260 -0.21 12.23 8.62
N ILE A 261 -1.04 12.79 9.49
CA ILE A 261 -2.28 13.52 9.14
C ILE A 261 -2.28 14.99 9.59
N VAL A 262 -1.32 15.38 10.44
CA VAL A 262 -1.05 16.77 10.87
C VAL A 262 0.45 16.95 10.99
#